data_AF-A0A0C3HDC5-F1
#
_entry.id   AF-A0A0C3HDC5-F1
#
_cell.length_a   1.000
_cell.length_b   1.000
_cell.length_c   1.000
_cell.angle_alpha   90.00
_cell.angle_beta   90.00
_cell.angle_gamma   90.00
#
_symmetry.space_group_name_H-M   'P 1'
#
loop_
_entity.id
_entity.type
_entity.pdbx_description
1 polymer ?
#
loop_
_entity_poly.entity_id
_entity_poly.type
_entity_poly.pdbx_seq_one_letter_code
_entity_poly.pdbx_strand_id
1 'polypeptide(L)'
;MASSPRSTVFRVTGLPVDKAELDVKSTLTQTIRDLLTDDERPRVEVSVICIPSCDESPTSSALVEFKGGNPDFLSQLDHTPLGDWQVEMGGEDINFDRHFFGFTQLYPTDPNNPVTADIIAITGLDGHAYGSWRGKGNLGRMWLRDFLSKDLPNCRTMTYGYNSKLSSHGIDTIMDYGREFLEGIKRIRYTKELRERPLFFIAHSFGGIILAHCLITAAQTDERDHAAIAALHKATYGILFFATPHKGLVIDDIQQMLAGEDHPRGQLLEEIRRKSNLLVYQLANFKNLVRDLKIISFYETQQTRRLEMNPKTGLWGRTGVYITAVDSDSALLQLPDSVETKIPVSADHSQIVKLDSRHADTYKTTIRYLKQFEQDAKKVISDRFCM
;
A
#
# COMPACT_ATOMS: atom_id res chain seq x y z
N MET A 1 -2.64 16.87 -27.45
CA MET A 1 -2.90 15.43 -27.58
C MET A 1 -3.64 14.98 -26.33
N ALA A 2 -4.88 14.53 -26.44
CA ALA A 2 -5.60 13.98 -25.29
C ALA A 2 -4.86 12.72 -24.83
N SER A 3 -4.39 12.70 -23.58
CA SER A 3 -3.81 11.48 -23.00
C SER A 3 -4.89 10.41 -23.01
N SER A 4 -4.62 9.27 -23.65
CA SER A 4 -5.46 8.08 -23.52
C SER A 4 -5.71 7.83 -22.02
N PRO A 5 -6.96 7.61 -21.58
CA PRO A 5 -7.27 7.38 -20.18
C PRO A 5 -6.42 6.19 -19.69
N ARG A 6 -5.72 6.39 -18.56
CA ARG A 6 -4.88 5.34 -17.98
C ARG A 6 -5.77 4.14 -17.66
N SER A 7 -5.38 2.96 -18.14
CA SER A 7 -6.05 1.67 -17.87
C SER A 7 -6.26 1.47 -16.37
N THR A 8 -7.49 1.22 -15.92
CA THR A 8 -7.74 0.87 -14.52
C THR A 8 -7.35 -0.58 -14.29
N VAL A 9 -6.66 -0.86 -13.19
CA VAL A 9 -6.40 -2.23 -12.74
C VAL A 9 -7.43 -2.55 -11.67
N PHE A 10 -8.16 -3.64 -11.87
CA PHE A 10 -9.13 -4.20 -10.93
C PHE A 10 -8.51 -5.40 -10.22
N ARG A 11 -8.92 -5.62 -8.98
CA ARG A 11 -8.67 -6.85 -8.25
C ARG A 11 -9.91 -7.73 -8.37
N VAL A 12 -9.70 -9.01 -8.68
CA VAL A 12 -10.74 -10.03 -8.64
C VAL A 12 -10.43 -10.97 -7.49
N THR A 13 -11.37 -11.20 -6.59
CA THR A 13 -11.24 -12.13 -5.46
C THR A 13 -12.28 -13.24 -5.55
N GLY A 14 -12.08 -14.35 -4.84
CA GLY A 14 -13.01 -15.49 -4.84
C GLY A 14 -12.72 -16.53 -5.93
N LEU A 15 -11.54 -16.49 -6.57
CA LEU A 15 -11.20 -17.43 -7.63
C LEU A 15 -10.84 -18.82 -7.06
N PRO A 16 -11.33 -19.94 -7.61
CA PRO A 16 -11.03 -21.27 -7.08
C PRO A 16 -9.53 -21.60 -7.23
N VAL A 17 -8.95 -22.31 -6.23
CA VAL A 17 -7.54 -22.73 -6.22
C VAL A 17 -7.35 -24.15 -6.81
N ASP A 18 -8.40 -24.97 -6.79
CA ASP A 18 -8.35 -26.41 -7.11
C ASP A 18 -8.21 -26.72 -8.60
N LYS A 19 -8.34 -25.71 -9.46
CA LYS A 19 -8.16 -25.79 -10.91
C LYS A 19 -6.75 -25.33 -11.25
N ALA A 20 -6.11 -25.95 -12.25
CA ALA A 20 -4.81 -25.49 -12.73
C ALA A 20 -4.86 -23.98 -13.04
N GLU A 21 -3.83 -23.20 -12.72
CA GLU A 21 -3.83 -21.74 -12.89
C GLU A 21 -4.23 -21.29 -14.31
N LEU A 22 -3.80 -22.06 -15.32
CA LEU A 22 -4.15 -21.84 -16.72
C LEU A 22 -5.68 -21.95 -16.96
N ASP A 23 -6.33 -22.87 -16.26
CA ASP A 23 -7.77 -23.12 -16.33
C ASP A 23 -8.56 -21.99 -15.65
N VAL A 24 -8.13 -21.54 -14.46
CA VAL A 24 -8.75 -20.39 -13.75
C VAL A 24 -8.66 -19.12 -14.58
N LYS A 25 -7.46 -18.82 -15.12
CA LYS A 25 -7.23 -17.65 -15.97
C LYS A 25 -8.10 -17.69 -17.23
N SER A 26 -8.17 -18.84 -17.89
CA SER A 26 -8.98 -19.00 -19.10
C SER A 26 -10.47 -18.84 -18.79
N THR A 27 -10.96 -19.45 -17.70
CA THR A 27 -12.35 -19.34 -17.24
C THR A 27 -12.70 -17.88 -16.94
N LEU A 28 -11.88 -17.18 -16.14
CA LEU A 28 -12.10 -15.78 -15.81
C LEU A 28 -12.09 -14.88 -17.07
N THR A 29 -11.16 -15.13 -17.99
CA THR A 29 -11.10 -14.38 -19.25
C THR A 29 -12.37 -14.61 -20.08
N GLN A 30 -12.88 -15.84 -20.14
CA GLN A 30 -14.11 -16.17 -20.86
C GLN A 30 -15.33 -15.53 -20.18
N THR A 31 -15.47 -15.64 -18.86
CA THR A 31 -16.55 -14.98 -18.10
C THR A 31 -16.56 -13.48 -18.35
N ILE A 32 -15.39 -12.82 -18.32
CA ILE A 32 -15.28 -11.40 -18.66
C ILE A 32 -15.74 -11.15 -20.10
N ARG A 33 -15.32 -11.96 -21.08
CA ARG A 33 -15.73 -11.80 -22.49
C ARG A 33 -17.23 -11.98 -22.69
N ASP A 34 -17.86 -12.86 -21.93
CA ASP A 34 -19.31 -13.10 -22.00
C ASP A 34 -20.10 -11.90 -21.46
N LEU A 35 -19.53 -11.18 -20.48
CA LEU A 35 -20.09 -9.94 -19.93
C LEU A 35 -19.89 -8.71 -20.83
N LEU A 36 -18.96 -8.75 -21.78
CA LEU A 36 -18.76 -7.65 -22.73
C LEU A 36 -19.90 -7.57 -23.73
N THR A 37 -20.33 -6.35 -24.05
CA THR A 37 -21.26 -6.08 -25.15
C THR A 37 -20.62 -6.39 -26.50
N ASP A 38 -21.44 -6.57 -27.54
CA ASP A 38 -20.93 -6.86 -28.90
C ASP A 38 -20.03 -5.74 -29.46
N ASP A 39 -20.28 -4.49 -29.07
CA ASP A 39 -19.45 -3.33 -29.41
C ASP A 39 -18.12 -3.29 -28.65
N GLU A 40 -18.06 -3.89 -27.46
CA GLU A 40 -16.86 -3.95 -26.61
C GLU A 40 -15.92 -5.10 -26.98
N ARG A 41 -16.46 -6.26 -27.33
CA ARG A 41 -15.68 -7.47 -27.66
C ARG A 41 -14.53 -7.26 -28.65
N PRO A 42 -14.68 -6.48 -29.75
CA PRO A 42 -13.58 -6.27 -30.70
C PRO A 42 -12.57 -5.21 -30.24
N ARG A 43 -12.91 -4.33 -29.27
CA ARG A 43 -12.07 -3.17 -28.87
C ARG A 43 -11.37 -3.35 -27.52
N VAL A 44 -11.93 -4.16 -26.62
CA VAL A 44 -11.43 -4.36 -25.26
C VAL A 44 -10.50 -5.58 -25.20
N GLU A 45 -9.23 -5.34 -24.91
CA GLU A 45 -8.26 -6.40 -24.64
C GLU A 45 -8.14 -6.59 -23.12
N VAL A 46 -8.31 -7.84 -22.65
CA VAL A 46 -8.25 -8.20 -21.23
C VAL A 46 -6.90 -8.81 -20.90
N SER A 47 -6.20 -8.24 -19.93
CA SER A 47 -4.98 -8.80 -19.34
C SER A 47 -5.26 -9.30 -17.93
N VAL A 48 -5.09 -10.61 -17.71
CA VAL A 48 -5.31 -11.27 -16.42
C VAL A 48 -3.99 -11.82 -15.87
N ILE A 49 -3.69 -11.49 -14.62
CA ILE A 49 -2.58 -12.06 -13.85
C ILE A 49 -3.16 -12.67 -12.57
N CYS A 50 -3.12 -14.00 -12.46
CA CYS A 50 -3.48 -14.69 -11.22
C CYS A 50 -2.39 -14.42 -10.16
N ILE A 51 -2.83 -14.18 -8.93
CA ILE A 51 -1.97 -13.92 -7.78
C ILE A 51 -2.41 -14.83 -6.64
N PRO A 52 -1.46 -15.42 -5.88
CA PRO A 52 -1.81 -16.24 -4.72
C PRO A 52 -2.62 -15.46 -3.69
N SER A 53 -3.45 -16.17 -2.91
CA SER A 53 -4.06 -15.56 -1.73
C SER A 53 -2.99 -15.09 -0.75
N CYS A 54 -3.33 -14.08 0.03
CA CYS A 54 -2.45 -13.62 1.07
C CYS A 54 -2.57 -14.40 2.40
N ASP A 55 -3.66 -15.13 2.59
CA ASP A 55 -4.04 -15.80 3.83
C ASP A 55 -4.44 -17.26 3.56
N GLU A 56 -5.03 -17.92 4.56
CA GLU A 56 -5.56 -19.29 4.48
C GLU A 56 -6.80 -19.44 3.57
N SER A 57 -7.22 -18.39 2.87
CA SER A 57 -8.41 -18.47 2.01
C SER A 57 -8.28 -19.61 0.99
N PRO A 58 -9.34 -20.43 0.80
CA PRO A 58 -9.38 -21.47 -0.23
C PRO A 58 -9.53 -20.87 -1.64
N THR A 59 -9.53 -19.54 -1.76
CA THR A 59 -9.65 -18.81 -3.02
C THR A 59 -8.39 -17.99 -3.31
N SER A 60 -8.06 -17.84 -4.57
CA SER A 60 -7.02 -16.96 -5.09
C SER A 60 -7.60 -15.63 -5.56
N SER A 61 -6.72 -14.74 -6.03
CA SER A 61 -7.12 -13.45 -6.61
C SER A 61 -6.48 -13.25 -7.98
N ALA A 62 -6.95 -12.26 -8.73
CA ALA A 62 -6.32 -11.84 -9.97
C ALA A 62 -6.26 -10.32 -10.07
N LEU A 63 -5.27 -9.83 -10.82
CA LEU A 63 -5.21 -8.46 -11.29
C LEU A 63 -5.68 -8.43 -12.73
N VAL A 64 -6.73 -7.66 -13.00
CA VAL A 64 -7.35 -7.54 -14.32
C VAL A 64 -7.18 -6.12 -14.83
N GLU A 65 -6.64 -5.98 -16.04
CA GLU A 65 -6.45 -4.70 -16.70
C GLU A 65 -7.10 -4.74 -18.08
N PHE A 66 -7.83 -3.69 -18.43
CA PHE A 66 -8.51 -3.55 -19.70
C PHE A 66 -7.82 -2.49 -20.56
N LYS A 67 -7.39 -2.87 -21.76
CA LYS A 67 -6.97 -1.91 -22.79
C LYS A 67 -8.15 -1.62 -23.70
N GLY A 68 -8.31 -0.35 -24.10
CA GLY A 68 -9.44 0.11 -24.90
C GLY A 68 -10.57 0.77 -24.08
N GLY A 69 -10.49 0.75 -22.75
CA GLY A 69 -11.47 1.35 -21.84
C GLY A 69 -11.91 0.35 -20.76
N ASN A 70 -12.51 0.86 -19.68
CA ASN A 70 -13.20 0.01 -18.71
C ASN A 70 -14.50 -0.52 -19.35
N PRO A 71 -14.85 -1.80 -19.18
CA PRO A 71 -16.13 -2.34 -19.63
C PRO A 71 -17.34 -1.70 -18.95
N ASP A 72 -18.47 -1.67 -19.66
CA ASP A 72 -19.74 -1.11 -19.19
C ASP A 72 -20.26 -1.81 -17.93
N PHE A 73 -20.07 -3.13 -17.79
CA PHE A 73 -20.51 -3.86 -16.59
C PHE A 73 -19.77 -3.41 -15.31
N LEU A 74 -18.58 -2.80 -15.45
CA LEU A 74 -17.81 -2.22 -14.33
C LEU A 74 -18.02 -0.71 -14.18
N SER A 75 -18.87 -0.07 -14.99
CA SER A 75 -19.12 1.38 -14.93
C SER A 75 -19.62 1.85 -13.56
N GLN A 76 -20.33 0.99 -12.82
CA GLN A 76 -20.73 1.28 -11.45
C GLN A 76 -19.51 1.57 -10.56
N LEU A 77 -18.39 0.87 -10.73
CA LEU A 77 -17.16 1.11 -9.98
C LEU A 77 -16.43 2.40 -10.40
N ASP A 78 -16.81 3.04 -11.51
CA ASP A 78 -16.37 4.39 -11.85
C ASP A 78 -17.11 5.46 -11.04
N HIS A 79 -18.38 5.20 -10.68
CA HIS A 79 -19.21 6.11 -9.89
C HIS A 79 -19.11 5.85 -8.37
N THR A 80 -18.99 4.58 -7.97
CA THR A 80 -18.82 4.14 -6.58
C THR A 80 -17.51 3.40 -6.43
N PRO A 81 -16.35 4.11 -6.40
CA PRO A 81 -15.03 3.50 -6.45
C PRO A 81 -14.63 2.72 -5.20
N LEU A 82 -15.43 2.80 -4.13
CA LEU A 82 -15.27 2.03 -2.89
C LEU A 82 -16.21 0.82 -2.83
N GLY A 83 -17.01 0.60 -3.87
CA GLY A 83 -17.90 -0.54 -3.96
C GLY A 83 -17.24 -1.76 -4.58
N ASP A 84 -18.04 -2.81 -4.63
CA ASP A 84 -17.76 -4.14 -5.12
C ASP A 84 -18.74 -4.48 -6.24
N TRP A 85 -18.31 -5.27 -7.22
CA TRP A 85 -19.17 -5.78 -8.28
C TRP A 85 -19.01 -7.30 -8.41
N GLN A 86 -20.10 -8.05 -8.27
CA GLN A 86 -20.07 -9.51 -8.15
C GLN A 86 -20.65 -10.20 -9.37
N VAL A 87 -20.13 -11.39 -9.69
CA VAL A 87 -20.67 -12.27 -10.73
C VAL A 87 -20.38 -13.73 -10.39
N GLU A 88 -21.24 -14.64 -10.82
CA GLU A 88 -21.02 -16.08 -10.71
C GLU A 88 -20.04 -16.56 -11.80
N MET A 89 -19.04 -17.34 -11.41
CA MET A 89 -18.09 -17.99 -12.31
C MET A 89 -18.00 -19.48 -11.97
N GLY A 90 -18.75 -20.31 -12.71
CA GLY A 90 -18.67 -21.77 -12.58
C GLY A 90 -19.13 -22.28 -11.21
N GLY A 91 -20.19 -21.68 -10.66
CA GLY A 91 -20.78 -22.03 -9.36
C GLY A 91 -20.18 -21.31 -8.15
N GLU A 92 -19.16 -20.47 -8.34
CA GLU A 92 -18.54 -19.66 -7.29
C GLU A 92 -18.80 -18.17 -7.53
N ASP A 93 -19.01 -17.41 -6.46
CA ASP A 93 -19.14 -15.96 -6.54
C ASP A 93 -17.75 -15.30 -6.59
N ILE A 94 -17.47 -14.55 -7.65
CA ILE A 94 -16.26 -13.74 -7.78
C ILE A 94 -16.60 -12.27 -7.62
N ASN A 95 -15.67 -11.50 -7.04
CA ASN A 95 -15.85 -10.08 -6.77
C ASN A 95 -14.79 -9.24 -7.46
N PHE A 96 -15.22 -8.19 -8.16
CA PHE A 96 -14.38 -7.15 -8.75
C PHE A 96 -14.39 -5.93 -7.84
N ASP A 97 -13.21 -5.48 -7.47
CA ASP A 97 -13.02 -4.20 -6.81
C ASP A 97 -11.90 -3.38 -7.46
N ARG A 98 -11.93 -2.08 -7.23
CA ARG A 98 -10.84 -1.18 -7.63
C ARG A 98 -10.14 -0.53 -6.44
N HIS A 99 -10.60 -0.73 -5.22
CA HIS A 99 -10.09 -0.01 -4.05
C HIS A 99 -8.89 -0.71 -3.39
N PHE A 100 -8.76 -2.03 -3.58
CA PHE A 100 -7.69 -2.87 -3.03
C PHE A 100 -7.59 -2.80 -1.50
N PHE A 101 -8.72 -2.86 -0.78
CA PHE A 101 -8.72 -2.87 0.68
C PHE A 101 -8.30 -4.23 1.22
N GLY A 102 -7.63 -4.24 2.36
CA GLY A 102 -6.92 -5.41 2.88
C GLY A 102 -5.60 -5.68 2.16
N PHE A 103 -5.09 -6.89 2.30
CA PHE A 103 -3.83 -7.31 1.69
C PHE A 103 -4.04 -7.76 0.24
N THR A 104 -3.11 -7.42 -0.65
CA THR A 104 -3.09 -7.93 -2.02
C THR A 104 -1.66 -8.17 -2.46
N GLN A 105 -1.34 -9.41 -2.78
CA GLN A 105 -0.08 -9.78 -3.38
C GLN A 105 -0.01 -9.23 -4.81
N LEU A 106 1.13 -8.66 -5.18
CA LEU A 106 1.22 -7.91 -6.43
C LEU A 106 1.67 -8.76 -7.62
N TYR A 107 2.37 -9.87 -7.34
CA TYR A 107 2.86 -10.82 -8.34
C TYR A 107 3.08 -12.20 -7.71
N PRO A 108 2.97 -13.30 -8.47
CA PRO A 108 3.35 -14.63 -8.00
C PRO A 108 4.86 -14.72 -7.79
N THR A 109 5.29 -15.38 -6.71
CA THR A 109 6.70 -15.75 -6.50
C THR A 109 7.03 -17.01 -7.28
N ASP A 110 8.32 -17.26 -7.55
CA ASP A 110 8.75 -18.48 -8.24
C ASP A 110 8.42 -19.73 -7.41
N PRO A 111 7.59 -20.67 -7.90
CA PRO A 111 7.20 -21.86 -7.13
C PRO A 111 8.37 -22.82 -6.88
N ASN A 112 9.48 -22.70 -7.63
CA ASN A 112 10.65 -23.54 -7.44
C ASN A 112 11.61 -23.01 -6.36
N ASN A 113 11.38 -21.78 -5.89
CA ASN A 113 12.24 -21.12 -4.91
C ASN A 113 11.42 -20.75 -3.65
N PRO A 114 11.98 -20.96 -2.45
CA PRO A 114 11.28 -20.58 -1.23
C PRO A 114 11.16 -19.06 -1.13
N VAL A 115 10.04 -18.59 -0.56
CA VAL A 115 9.85 -17.17 -0.27
C VAL A 115 10.88 -16.72 0.78
N THR A 116 11.69 -15.72 0.44
CA THR A 116 12.81 -15.24 1.26
C THR A 116 12.38 -14.22 2.31
N ALA A 117 11.40 -13.38 1.97
CA ALA A 117 10.85 -12.34 2.84
C ALA A 117 9.45 -11.92 2.37
N ASP A 118 8.68 -11.32 3.28
CA ASP A 118 7.48 -10.57 2.94
C ASP A 118 7.82 -9.08 2.83
N ILE A 119 7.29 -8.40 1.82
CA ILE A 119 7.37 -6.94 1.65
C ILE A 119 5.96 -6.38 1.70
N ILE A 120 5.69 -5.46 2.63
CA ILE A 120 4.36 -4.85 2.78
C ILE A 120 4.44 -3.36 2.50
N ALA A 121 3.71 -2.91 1.48
CA ALA A 121 3.57 -1.51 1.13
C ALA A 121 2.28 -0.91 1.72
N ILE A 122 2.39 0.22 2.40
CA ILE A 122 1.28 0.90 3.10
C ILE A 122 1.15 2.33 2.56
N THR A 123 0.04 2.62 1.89
CA THR A 123 -0.23 3.94 1.28
C THR A 123 -0.50 5.02 2.35
N GLY A 124 -0.48 6.30 1.97
CA GLY A 124 -0.88 7.41 2.83
C GLY A 124 -2.39 7.70 2.85
N LEU A 125 -2.76 8.73 3.62
CA LEU A 125 -4.11 9.30 3.77
C LEU A 125 -4.67 9.69 2.41
N ASP A 126 -5.95 9.39 2.18
CA ASP A 126 -6.64 9.59 0.90
C ASP A 126 -6.00 8.86 -0.29
N GLY A 127 -4.98 8.04 -0.03
CA GLY A 127 -4.25 7.27 -1.02
C GLY A 127 -5.08 6.11 -1.57
N HIS A 128 -4.61 5.55 -2.68
CA HIS A 128 -5.20 4.35 -3.27
C HIS A 128 -4.15 3.24 -3.20
N ALA A 129 -4.49 2.07 -2.64
CA ALA A 129 -3.48 1.06 -2.31
C ALA A 129 -2.64 0.64 -3.52
N TYR A 130 -3.26 0.43 -4.69
CA TYR A 130 -2.53 0.22 -5.94
C TYR A 130 -2.03 1.53 -6.60
N GLY A 131 -2.92 2.51 -6.77
CA GLY A 131 -2.67 3.71 -7.56
C GLY A 131 -1.62 4.69 -6.98
N SER A 132 -1.40 4.69 -5.66
CA SER A 132 -0.40 5.54 -5.00
C SER A 132 1.02 5.21 -5.46
N TRP A 133 1.29 3.94 -5.75
CA TRP A 133 2.60 3.44 -6.19
C TRP A 133 2.74 3.41 -7.71
N ARG A 134 1.70 3.86 -8.44
CA ARG A 134 1.73 3.93 -9.90
C ARG A 134 2.36 5.23 -10.35
N GLY A 135 3.41 5.11 -11.15
CA GLY A 135 4.06 6.19 -11.84
C GLY A 135 3.11 7.03 -12.71
N LYS A 136 3.45 8.30 -12.93
CA LYS A 136 2.74 9.23 -13.81
C LYS A 136 3.22 9.19 -15.27
N GLY A 137 4.26 8.44 -15.58
CA GLY A 137 4.75 8.20 -16.94
C GLY A 137 3.69 7.56 -17.84
N ASN A 138 3.93 7.63 -19.15
CA ASN A 138 3.02 7.12 -20.19
C ASN A 138 2.73 5.61 -20.06
N LEU A 139 3.70 4.82 -19.57
CA LEU A 139 3.52 3.39 -19.35
C LEU A 139 2.73 3.07 -18.07
N GLY A 140 2.50 4.06 -17.19
CA GLY A 140 1.77 3.88 -15.93
C GLY A 140 2.29 2.70 -15.10
N ARG A 141 3.61 2.56 -14.95
CA ARG A 141 4.19 1.42 -14.24
C ARG A 141 3.88 1.50 -12.75
N MET A 142 3.45 0.40 -12.16
CA MET A 142 3.30 0.27 -10.71
C MET A 142 4.55 -0.46 -10.21
N TRP A 143 5.54 0.30 -9.71
CA TRP A 143 6.90 -0.19 -9.56
C TRP A 143 7.04 -1.36 -8.56
N LEU A 144 6.18 -1.41 -7.53
CA LEU A 144 6.12 -2.55 -6.59
C LEU A 144 5.71 -3.86 -7.28
N ARG A 145 4.97 -3.77 -8.39
CA ARG A 145 4.62 -4.93 -9.22
C ARG A 145 5.59 -5.11 -10.37
N ASP A 146 5.69 -4.10 -11.22
CA ASP A 146 6.30 -4.22 -12.55
C ASP A 146 7.84 -4.26 -12.51
N PHE A 147 8.45 -3.71 -11.46
CA PHE A 147 9.91 -3.65 -11.30
C PHE A 147 10.39 -4.62 -10.21
N LEU A 148 9.77 -4.64 -9.02
CA LEU A 148 10.20 -5.53 -7.94
C LEU A 148 10.03 -7.02 -8.28
N SER A 149 8.98 -7.42 -9.03
CA SER A 149 8.84 -8.81 -9.49
C SER A 149 10.07 -9.35 -10.22
N LYS A 150 10.84 -8.47 -10.88
CA LYS A 150 12.05 -8.82 -11.62
C LYS A 150 13.32 -8.67 -10.79
N ASP A 151 13.30 -7.88 -9.73
CA ASP A 151 14.48 -7.60 -8.89
C ASP A 151 14.52 -8.43 -7.60
N LEU A 152 13.35 -8.81 -7.09
CA LEU A 152 13.11 -9.59 -5.86
C LEU A 152 12.03 -10.65 -6.15
N PRO A 153 12.25 -11.59 -7.10
CA PRO A 153 11.25 -12.58 -7.49
C PRO A 153 10.87 -13.56 -6.37
N ASN A 154 11.72 -13.70 -5.36
CA ASN A 154 11.51 -14.58 -4.21
C ASN A 154 10.94 -13.86 -2.99
N CYS A 155 10.80 -12.53 -3.03
CA CYS A 155 10.09 -11.79 -2.00
C CYS A 155 8.60 -11.73 -2.34
N ARG A 156 7.77 -12.06 -1.35
CA ARG A 156 6.32 -11.91 -1.44
C ARG A 156 5.95 -10.45 -1.19
N THR A 157 5.73 -9.70 -2.26
CA THR A 157 5.36 -8.28 -2.16
C THR A 157 3.85 -8.08 -2.17
N MET A 158 3.36 -7.38 -1.16
CA MET A 158 1.95 -7.05 -0.94
C MET A 158 1.76 -5.55 -0.81
N THR A 159 0.60 -5.06 -1.24
CA THR A 159 0.08 -3.76 -0.79
C THR A 159 -1.00 -3.98 0.26
N TYR A 160 -1.10 -3.08 1.22
CA TYR A 160 -2.21 -2.99 2.16
C TYR A 160 -3.02 -1.72 1.88
N GLY A 161 -4.32 -1.90 1.62
CA GLY A 161 -5.26 -0.81 1.45
C GLY A 161 -6.25 -0.73 2.60
N TYR A 162 -6.71 0.49 2.88
CA TYR A 162 -7.67 0.81 3.92
C TYR A 162 -8.44 2.08 3.53
N ASN A 163 -9.66 2.24 4.03
CA ASN A 163 -10.50 3.38 3.67
C ASN A 163 -10.11 4.63 4.48
N SER A 164 -9.17 5.40 3.94
CA SER A 164 -8.82 6.72 4.44
C SER A 164 -9.22 7.85 3.50
N LYS A 165 -10.23 7.61 2.66
CA LYS A 165 -10.74 8.64 1.75
C LYS A 165 -11.32 9.80 2.54
N LEU A 166 -10.88 11.01 2.21
CA LEU A 166 -11.37 12.23 2.86
C LEU A 166 -12.81 12.54 2.47
N SER A 167 -13.24 12.08 1.29
CA SER A 167 -14.62 12.15 0.83
C SER A 167 -15.55 11.14 1.49
N SER A 168 -15.03 10.16 2.25
CA SER A 168 -15.84 9.17 2.97
C SER A 168 -16.13 9.64 4.40
N HIS A 169 -17.29 9.25 4.92
CA HIS A 169 -17.78 9.62 6.26
C HIS A 169 -17.31 8.64 7.34
N GLY A 170 -16.07 8.12 7.22
CA GLY A 170 -15.52 7.23 8.24
C GLY A 170 -15.10 8.00 9.50
N ILE A 171 -15.27 7.36 10.65
CA ILE A 171 -14.93 7.89 11.98
C ILE A 171 -13.60 7.32 12.52
N ASP A 172 -12.89 6.55 11.69
CA ASP A 172 -11.71 5.79 12.10
C ASP A 172 -10.58 6.71 12.58
N THR A 173 -10.02 6.35 13.73
CA THR A 173 -8.81 6.98 14.31
C THR A 173 -7.54 6.24 13.88
N ILE A 174 -6.37 6.77 14.23
CA ILE A 174 -5.09 6.05 14.09
C ILE A 174 -5.15 4.67 14.76
N MET A 175 -5.82 4.56 15.91
CA MET A 175 -5.95 3.31 16.63
C MET A 175 -6.80 2.29 15.87
N ASP A 176 -7.88 2.74 15.22
CA ASP A 176 -8.77 1.85 14.47
C ASP A 176 -8.09 1.31 13.21
N TYR A 177 -7.38 2.17 12.46
CA TYR A 177 -6.53 1.71 11.36
C TYR A 177 -5.42 0.77 11.83
N GLY A 178 -4.85 1.03 13.01
CA GLY A 178 -3.88 0.14 13.62
C GLY A 178 -4.45 -1.26 13.91
N ARG A 179 -5.63 -1.33 14.52
CA ARG A 179 -6.35 -2.58 14.77
C ARG A 179 -6.68 -3.32 13.48
N GLU A 180 -7.22 -2.62 12.49
CA GLU A 180 -7.55 -3.20 11.18
C GLU A 180 -6.32 -3.82 10.51
N PHE A 181 -5.19 -3.10 10.53
CA PHE A 181 -3.92 -3.60 10.00
C PHE A 181 -3.43 -4.83 10.74
N LEU A 182 -3.44 -4.82 12.09
CA LEU A 182 -3.03 -5.96 12.90
C LEU A 182 -3.92 -7.20 12.69
N GLU A 183 -5.23 -7.03 12.51
CA GLU A 183 -6.13 -8.12 12.15
C GLU A 183 -5.83 -8.71 10.76
N GLY A 184 -5.41 -7.87 9.82
CA GLY A 184 -4.90 -8.37 8.54
C GLY A 184 -3.56 -9.10 8.68
N ILE A 185 -2.63 -8.62 9.53
CA ILE A 185 -1.37 -9.31 9.82
C ILE A 185 -1.61 -10.71 10.40
N LYS A 186 -2.57 -10.85 11.32
CA LYS A 186 -2.95 -12.17 11.88
C LYS A 186 -3.35 -13.15 10.77
N ARG A 187 -4.13 -12.69 9.80
CA ARG A 187 -4.61 -13.51 8.67
C ARG A 187 -3.50 -13.94 7.72
N ILE A 188 -2.52 -13.09 7.45
CA ILE A 188 -1.44 -13.42 6.49
C ILE A 188 -0.22 -14.08 7.14
N ARG A 189 -0.12 -14.08 8.47
CA ARG A 189 1.00 -14.66 9.26
C ARG A 189 0.49 -15.66 10.31
N TYR A 190 -0.33 -16.60 9.87
CA TYR A 190 -1.03 -17.55 10.72
C TYR A 190 -0.18 -18.76 11.15
N THR A 191 0.78 -19.20 10.33
CA THR A 191 1.73 -20.28 10.69
C THR A 191 2.98 -19.75 11.38
N LYS A 192 3.68 -20.63 12.11
CA LYS A 192 4.99 -20.31 12.69
C LYS A 192 6.01 -19.86 11.64
N GLU A 193 6.09 -20.57 10.51
CA GLU A 193 7.00 -20.22 9.42
C GLU A 193 6.70 -18.80 8.89
N LEU A 194 5.42 -18.48 8.67
CA LEU A 194 5.03 -17.15 8.22
C LEU A 194 5.33 -16.10 9.27
N ARG A 195 5.13 -16.37 10.56
CA ARG A 195 5.45 -15.45 11.67
C ARG A 195 6.94 -15.15 11.78
N GLU A 196 7.80 -16.12 11.49
CA GLU A 196 9.25 -15.99 11.60
C GLU A 196 9.92 -15.54 10.29
N ARG A 197 9.19 -15.51 9.18
CA ARG A 197 9.72 -15.02 7.89
C ARG A 197 10.12 -13.55 7.98
N PRO A 198 11.31 -13.14 7.48
CA PRO A 198 11.70 -11.74 7.47
C PRO A 198 10.65 -10.82 6.83
N LEU A 199 10.47 -9.64 7.44
CA LEU A 199 9.47 -8.67 7.02
C LEU A 199 10.09 -7.30 6.75
N PHE A 200 9.81 -6.76 5.57
CA PHE A 200 10.23 -5.42 5.15
C PHE A 200 9.00 -4.54 4.90
N PHE A 201 9.05 -3.30 5.36
CA PHE A 201 7.97 -2.35 5.14
C PHE A 201 8.36 -1.23 4.18
N ILE A 202 7.41 -0.81 3.35
CA ILE A 202 7.49 0.38 2.53
C ILE A 202 6.28 1.24 2.87
N ALA A 203 6.46 2.27 3.68
CA ALA A 203 5.35 3.05 4.21
C ALA A 203 5.41 4.50 3.73
N HIS A 204 4.32 4.99 3.15
CA HIS A 204 4.21 6.38 2.68
C HIS A 204 3.32 7.20 3.58
N SER A 205 3.78 8.40 3.94
CA SER A 205 2.95 9.39 4.63
C SER A 205 2.24 8.78 5.85
N PHE A 206 0.91 8.90 5.95
CA PHE A 206 0.06 8.33 7.00
C PHE A 206 0.24 6.82 7.22
N GLY A 207 0.55 6.04 6.18
CA GLY A 207 0.83 4.62 6.32
C GLY A 207 2.01 4.32 7.26
N GLY A 208 2.98 5.23 7.33
CA GLY A 208 4.09 5.12 8.28
C GLY A 208 3.70 5.45 9.72
N ILE A 209 2.68 6.30 9.91
CA ILE A 209 2.10 6.55 11.25
C ILE A 209 1.37 5.29 11.72
N ILE A 210 0.55 4.67 10.87
CA ILE A 210 -0.13 3.40 11.20
C ILE A 210 0.90 2.34 11.56
N LEU A 211 1.92 2.15 10.72
CA LEU A 211 2.97 1.16 10.96
C LEU A 211 3.69 1.38 12.29
N ALA A 212 4.07 2.63 12.60
CA ALA A 212 4.75 2.94 13.86
C ALA A 212 3.85 2.60 15.07
N HIS A 213 2.55 2.87 14.99
CA HIS A 213 1.59 2.52 16.04
C HIS A 213 1.52 1.00 16.21
N CYS A 214 1.37 0.26 15.10
CA CYS A 214 1.31 -1.20 15.11
C CYS A 214 2.57 -1.86 15.65
N LEU A 215 3.77 -1.34 15.34
CA LEU A 215 5.02 -1.89 15.85
C LEU A 215 5.21 -1.63 17.35
N ILE A 216 4.78 -0.47 17.86
CA ILE A 216 4.76 -0.21 19.31
C ILE A 216 3.83 -1.20 20.01
N THR A 217 2.60 -1.37 19.49
CA THR A 217 1.63 -2.33 20.04
C THR A 217 2.19 -3.76 20.00
N ALA A 218 2.80 -4.15 18.88
CA ALA A 218 3.41 -5.47 18.70
C ALA A 218 4.51 -5.76 19.72
N ALA A 219 5.38 -4.79 19.98
CA ALA A 219 6.47 -4.92 20.93
C ALA A 219 6.02 -5.04 22.40
N GLN A 220 4.81 -4.58 22.70
CA GLN A 220 4.19 -4.63 24.03
C GLN A 220 3.26 -5.84 24.20
N THR A 221 3.00 -6.60 23.13
CA THR A 221 2.08 -7.73 23.13
C THR A 221 2.80 -9.01 23.56
N ASP A 222 2.24 -9.73 24.53
CA ASP A 222 2.74 -11.05 24.93
C ASP A 222 2.43 -12.09 23.86
N GLU A 223 3.40 -12.96 23.57
CA GLU A 223 3.27 -14.02 22.57
C GLU A 223 2.16 -15.02 22.93
N ARG A 224 1.87 -15.20 24.23
CA ARG A 224 0.80 -16.06 24.74
C ARG A 224 -0.59 -15.51 24.43
N ASP A 225 -0.72 -14.20 24.33
CA ASP A 225 -2.00 -13.54 24.04
C ASP A 225 -2.23 -13.52 22.52
N HIS A 226 -1.25 -13.03 21.76
CA HIS A 226 -1.35 -12.89 20.31
C HIS A 226 0.00 -13.11 19.59
N ALA A 227 0.37 -14.37 19.36
CA ALA A 227 1.63 -14.76 18.74
C ALA A 227 1.94 -14.05 17.40
N ALA A 228 0.95 -13.86 16.52
CA ALA A 228 1.16 -13.17 15.25
C ALA A 228 1.46 -11.67 15.40
N ILE A 229 0.84 -11.01 16.39
CA ILE A 229 1.11 -9.60 16.71
C ILE A 229 2.49 -9.48 17.36
N ALA A 230 2.79 -10.30 18.37
CA ALA A 230 4.09 -10.27 19.05
C ALA A 230 5.26 -10.55 18.07
N ALA A 231 5.06 -11.47 17.12
CA ALA A 231 6.03 -11.77 16.08
C ALA A 231 6.26 -10.63 15.10
N LEU A 232 5.32 -9.70 14.93
CA LEU A 232 5.42 -8.60 13.97
C LEU A 232 6.68 -7.75 14.20
N HIS A 233 6.93 -7.36 15.45
CA HIS A 233 8.13 -6.61 15.78
C HIS A 233 9.40 -7.45 15.56
N LYS A 234 9.44 -8.68 16.11
CA LYS A 234 10.61 -9.57 16.00
C LYS A 234 10.99 -9.85 14.54
N ALA A 235 10.01 -10.09 13.67
CA ALA A 235 10.19 -10.41 12.26
C ALA A 235 10.50 -9.20 11.37
N THR A 236 10.19 -7.98 11.81
CA THR A 236 10.48 -6.77 11.04
C THR A 236 11.97 -6.52 11.01
N TYR A 237 12.61 -6.63 9.85
CA TYR A 237 14.05 -6.37 9.73
C TYR A 237 14.33 -4.90 9.42
N GLY A 238 13.56 -4.31 8.50
CA GLY A 238 13.79 -2.97 8.02
C GLY A 238 12.58 -2.29 7.41
N ILE A 239 12.63 -0.96 7.40
CA ILE A 239 11.52 -0.09 7.01
C ILE A 239 12.05 1.01 6.10
N LEU A 240 11.39 1.19 4.95
CA LEU A 240 11.58 2.32 4.07
C LEU A 240 10.40 3.28 4.27
N PHE A 241 10.66 4.42 4.92
CA PHE A 241 9.69 5.49 5.08
C PHE A 241 9.78 6.47 3.91
N PHE A 242 8.64 6.83 3.32
CA PHE A 242 8.54 7.85 2.29
C PHE A 242 7.70 9.01 2.82
N ALA A 243 8.36 10.12 3.12
CA ALA A 243 7.74 11.35 3.63
C ALA A 243 6.75 11.08 4.79
N THR A 244 7.07 10.14 5.69
CA THR A 244 6.22 9.84 6.84
C THR A 244 6.27 11.00 7.83
N PRO A 245 5.14 11.68 8.10
CA PRO A 245 5.10 12.88 8.93
C PRO A 245 5.10 12.50 10.41
N HIS A 246 6.23 12.06 10.93
CA HIS A 246 6.36 11.61 12.32
C HIS A 246 6.02 12.70 13.35
N LYS A 247 6.11 13.99 12.98
CA LYS A 247 5.70 15.13 13.82
C LYS A 247 4.40 15.80 13.34
N GLY A 248 3.71 15.16 12.41
CA GLY A 248 2.43 15.59 11.84
C GLY A 248 2.52 16.35 10.52
N LEU A 249 1.36 16.49 9.89
CA LEU A 249 1.15 17.11 8.58
C LEU A 249 0.66 18.55 8.68
N VAL A 250 0.94 19.34 7.64
CA VAL A 250 0.11 20.51 7.35
C VAL A 250 -1.24 20.02 6.85
N ILE A 251 -2.32 20.37 7.55
CA ILE A 251 -3.67 19.91 7.23
C ILE A 251 -4.59 21.02 6.74
N ASP A 252 -4.14 22.28 6.68
CA ASP A 252 -5.02 23.43 6.38
C ASP A 252 -5.75 23.32 5.03
N ASP A 253 -5.16 22.68 4.03
CA ASP A 253 -5.79 22.45 2.73
C ASP A 253 -6.63 21.18 2.69
N ILE A 254 -6.23 20.16 3.43
CA ILE A 254 -7.02 18.93 3.65
C ILE A 254 -8.31 19.24 4.43
N GLN A 255 -8.23 20.08 5.47
CA GLN A 255 -9.36 20.54 6.27
C GLN A 255 -10.39 21.26 5.39
N GLN A 256 -9.94 22.07 4.43
CA GLN A 256 -10.83 22.76 3.49
C GLN A 256 -11.58 21.82 2.55
N MET A 257 -11.06 20.61 2.31
CA MET A 257 -11.79 19.59 1.55
C MET A 257 -12.96 19.00 2.34
N LEU A 258 -12.90 19.04 3.67
CA LEU A 258 -13.99 18.56 4.51
C LEU A 258 -15.10 19.62 4.49
N ALA A 259 -16.30 19.24 4.04
CA ALA A 259 -17.43 20.13 3.86
C ALA A 259 -18.12 20.52 5.19
N GLY A 260 -17.37 21.05 6.15
CA GLY A 260 -17.86 21.51 7.45
C GLY A 260 -16.96 21.14 8.63
N GLU A 261 -17.07 21.90 9.72
CA GLU A 261 -16.28 21.68 10.95
C GLU A 261 -16.64 20.34 11.64
N ASP A 262 -17.86 19.85 11.45
CA ASP A 262 -18.38 18.61 12.05
C ASP A 262 -18.15 17.34 11.19
N HIS A 263 -17.29 17.42 10.16
CA HIS A 263 -17.05 16.26 9.30
C HIS A 263 -16.42 15.10 10.11
N PRO A 264 -16.87 13.84 9.96
CA PRO A 264 -16.38 12.69 10.74
C PRO A 264 -14.86 12.50 10.71
N ARG A 265 -14.22 12.84 9.59
CA ARG A 265 -12.75 12.79 9.42
C ARG A 265 -11.99 13.87 10.21
N GLY A 266 -12.67 14.84 10.81
CA GLY A 266 -12.06 15.93 11.58
C GLY A 266 -11.22 15.42 12.75
N GLN A 267 -11.70 14.39 13.48
CA GLN A 267 -10.93 13.78 14.56
C GLN A 267 -9.61 13.18 14.07
N LEU A 268 -9.64 12.46 12.95
CA LEU A 268 -8.42 11.90 12.35
C LEU A 268 -7.44 13.00 11.91
N LEU A 269 -7.94 14.10 11.33
CA LEU A 269 -7.09 15.23 10.96
C LEU A 269 -6.40 15.84 12.18
N GLU A 270 -7.13 16.00 13.29
CA GLU A 270 -6.56 16.48 14.55
C GLU A 270 -5.51 15.52 15.13
N GLU A 271 -5.66 14.21 14.95
CA GLU A 271 -4.67 13.22 15.37
C GLU A 271 -3.37 13.29 14.55
N ILE A 272 -3.45 13.59 13.25
CA ILE A 272 -2.29 13.60 12.33
C ILE A 272 -1.67 14.99 12.12
N ARG A 273 -2.28 16.06 12.63
CA ARG A 273 -1.79 17.44 12.46
C ARG A 273 -0.45 17.65 13.14
N ARG A 274 0.28 18.68 12.70
CA ARG A 274 1.49 19.14 13.40
C ARG A 274 1.22 19.43 14.88
N LYS A 275 2.15 19.03 15.74
CA LYS A 275 2.08 19.18 17.21
C LYS A 275 0.95 18.37 17.86
N SER A 276 0.45 17.34 17.21
CA SER A 276 -0.40 16.33 17.84
C SER A 276 0.35 15.65 19.01
N ASN A 277 -0.22 15.70 20.21
CA ASN A 277 0.36 15.04 21.38
C ASN A 277 0.47 13.52 21.17
N LEU A 278 -0.51 12.93 20.47
CA LEU A 278 -0.50 11.51 20.12
C LEU A 278 0.75 11.15 19.31
N LEU A 279 1.05 11.93 18.26
CA LEU A 279 2.25 11.72 17.44
C LEU A 279 3.55 11.96 18.22
N VAL A 280 3.58 12.94 19.14
CA VAL A 280 4.76 13.18 19.99
C VAL A 280 5.08 11.96 20.85
N TYR A 281 4.09 11.40 21.55
CA TYR A 281 4.28 10.19 22.36
C TYR A 281 4.62 8.97 21.51
N GLN A 282 3.92 8.80 20.39
CA GLN A 282 4.16 7.71 19.46
C GLN A 282 5.60 7.77 18.91
N LEU A 283 6.07 8.94 18.50
CA LEU A 283 7.43 9.12 18.00
C LEU A 283 8.48 8.79 19.07
N ALA A 284 8.29 9.23 20.32
CA ALA A 284 9.20 8.92 21.41
C ALA A 284 9.30 7.40 21.66
N ASN A 285 8.16 6.71 21.72
CA ASN A 285 8.12 5.26 21.89
C ASN A 285 8.72 4.52 20.70
N PHE A 286 8.40 4.95 19.48
CA PHE A 286 8.89 4.33 18.25
C PHE A 286 10.42 4.42 18.13
N LYS A 287 11.03 5.57 18.44
CA LYS A 287 12.50 5.73 18.42
C LYS A 287 13.22 4.79 19.38
N ASN A 288 12.60 4.45 20.51
CA ASN A 288 13.17 3.49 21.45
C ASN A 288 13.07 2.07 20.93
N LEU A 289 12.02 1.76 20.17
CA LEU A 289 11.80 0.47 19.57
C LEU A 289 12.77 0.17 18.43
N VAL A 290 12.92 1.09 17.48
CA VAL A 290 13.57 0.81 16.18
C VAL A 290 15.10 0.77 16.18
N ARG A 291 15.75 0.68 17.35
CA ARG A 291 17.22 0.74 17.46
C ARG A 291 17.92 -0.46 16.84
N ASP A 292 17.23 -1.60 16.78
CA ASP A 292 17.71 -2.84 16.18
C ASP A 292 17.19 -3.05 14.74
N LEU A 293 16.38 -2.12 14.22
CA LEU A 293 15.83 -2.17 12.87
C LEU A 293 16.69 -1.36 11.89
N LYS A 294 16.61 -1.69 10.61
CA LYS A 294 17.20 -0.89 9.53
C LYS A 294 16.19 0.13 9.01
N ILE A 295 16.42 1.41 9.27
CA ILE A 295 15.52 2.48 8.84
C ILE A 295 16.12 3.26 7.67
N ILE A 296 15.37 3.37 6.58
CA ILE A 296 15.69 4.22 5.44
C ILE A 296 14.58 5.26 5.29
N SER A 297 14.90 6.53 5.54
CA SER A 297 13.94 7.63 5.50
C SER A 297 14.15 8.48 4.25
N PHE A 298 13.23 8.37 3.30
CA PHE A 298 13.15 9.21 2.11
C PHE A 298 12.34 10.47 2.44
N TYR A 299 12.91 11.65 2.24
CA TYR A 299 12.23 12.92 2.51
C TYR A 299 12.15 13.80 1.26
N GLU A 300 11.06 14.56 1.17
CA GLU A 300 10.80 15.47 0.06
C GLU A 300 11.73 16.67 0.06
N THR A 301 12.15 17.10 -1.14
CA THR A 301 12.93 18.34 -1.32
C THR A 301 12.24 19.33 -2.26
N GLN A 302 11.00 19.06 -2.69
CA GLN A 302 10.18 20.00 -3.46
C GLN A 302 8.86 20.26 -2.73
N GLN A 303 8.32 21.46 -2.90
CA GLN A 303 7.05 21.84 -2.32
C GLN A 303 5.88 21.22 -3.08
N THR A 304 4.83 20.87 -2.35
CA THR A 304 3.59 20.34 -2.90
C THR A 304 2.63 21.49 -3.20
N ARG A 305 1.90 21.45 -4.31
CA ARG A 305 0.80 22.41 -4.52
C ARG A 305 -0.37 22.12 -3.59
N ARG A 306 -0.92 23.18 -3.01
CA ARG A 306 -2.10 23.16 -2.15
C ARG A 306 -3.31 22.58 -2.89
N LEU A 307 -4.15 21.83 -2.18
CA LEU A 307 -5.47 21.43 -2.65
C LEU A 307 -6.38 22.66 -2.83
N GLU A 308 -7.04 22.71 -3.97
CA GLU A 308 -7.98 23.77 -4.35
C GLU A 308 -9.11 23.17 -5.17
N MET A 309 -10.35 23.59 -4.90
CA MET A 309 -11.52 23.14 -5.64
C MET A 309 -11.61 23.91 -6.96
N ASN A 310 -11.71 23.19 -8.07
CA ASN A 310 -12.00 23.82 -9.35
C ASN A 310 -13.49 24.21 -9.38
N PRO A 311 -13.85 25.51 -9.46
CA PRO A 311 -15.24 25.95 -9.38
C PRO A 311 -16.10 25.52 -10.58
N LYS A 312 -15.48 25.16 -11.71
CA LYS A 312 -16.20 24.72 -12.92
C LYS A 312 -16.56 23.24 -12.88
N THR A 313 -15.69 22.42 -12.29
CA THR A 313 -15.86 20.95 -12.27
C THR A 313 -16.30 20.42 -10.91
N GLY A 314 -16.17 21.22 -9.84
CA GLY A 314 -16.38 20.78 -8.46
C GLY A 314 -15.31 19.80 -7.95
N LEU A 315 -14.25 19.56 -8.74
CA LEU A 315 -13.21 18.59 -8.41
C LEU A 315 -12.05 19.28 -7.69
N TRP A 316 -11.57 18.65 -6.61
CA TRP A 316 -10.37 19.05 -5.91
C TRP A 316 -9.12 18.63 -6.68
N GLY A 317 -8.15 19.54 -6.77
CA GLY A 317 -6.86 19.28 -7.39
C GLY A 317 -5.74 20.05 -6.69
N ARG A 318 -4.51 19.57 -6.83
CA ARG A 318 -3.31 20.27 -6.33
C ARG A 318 -2.90 21.38 -7.30
N THR A 319 -3.70 22.44 -7.39
CA THR A 319 -3.50 23.57 -8.32
C THR A 319 -3.06 24.86 -7.65
N GLY A 320 -3.25 24.97 -6.33
CA GLY A 320 -2.99 26.18 -5.57
C GLY A 320 -1.51 26.48 -5.34
N VAL A 321 -1.25 27.39 -4.40
CA VAL A 321 0.10 27.82 -4.00
C VAL A 321 0.95 26.68 -3.47
N TYR A 322 2.27 26.84 -3.54
CA TYR A 322 3.22 25.85 -3.03
C TYR A 322 3.28 25.88 -1.50
N ILE A 323 3.26 24.69 -0.89
CA ILE A 323 3.38 24.45 0.55
C ILE A 323 4.39 23.34 0.81
N THR A 324 5.02 23.36 1.98
CA THR A 324 5.81 22.23 2.48
C THR A 324 4.88 21.32 3.27
N ALA A 325 4.41 20.25 2.65
CA ALA A 325 3.44 19.33 3.25
C ALA A 325 4.06 18.57 4.43
N VAL A 326 5.30 18.10 4.25
CA VAL A 326 6.11 17.47 5.29
C VAL A 326 7.53 18.03 5.23
N ASP A 327 7.92 18.82 6.21
CA ASP A 327 9.31 19.25 6.32
C ASP A 327 10.23 18.09 6.71
N SER A 328 11.54 18.24 6.46
CA SER A 328 12.53 17.21 6.79
C SER A 328 12.57 16.87 8.28
N ASP A 329 12.24 17.80 9.17
CA ASP A 329 12.25 17.55 10.62
C ASP A 329 11.09 16.65 11.06
N SER A 330 9.95 16.72 10.36
CA SER A 330 8.82 15.80 10.52
C SER A 330 9.04 14.47 9.78
N ALA A 331 9.70 14.50 8.60
CA ALA A 331 9.95 13.30 7.80
C ALA A 331 11.03 12.36 8.35
N LEU A 332 11.92 12.88 9.20
CA LEU A 332 13.07 12.15 9.73
C LEU A 332 12.90 11.82 11.22
N LEU A 333 13.33 10.62 11.62
CA LEU A 333 13.37 10.22 13.03
C LEU A 333 14.51 10.90 13.79
N GLN A 334 15.46 11.55 13.12
CA GLN A 334 16.62 12.19 13.75
C GLN A 334 17.43 11.18 14.59
N LEU A 335 17.56 9.95 14.10
CA LEU A 335 18.40 8.92 14.69
C LEU A 335 19.82 8.99 14.10
N PRO A 336 20.83 8.41 14.76
CA PRO A 336 22.17 8.31 14.20
C PRO A 336 22.15 7.60 12.84
N ASP A 337 23.08 7.97 11.94
CA ASP A 337 23.14 7.43 10.57
C ASP A 337 23.39 5.91 10.52
N SER A 338 23.91 5.31 11.60
CA SER A 338 24.04 3.86 11.76
C SER A 338 22.71 3.12 11.88
N VAL A 339 21.63 3.85 12.24
CA VAL A 339 20.26 3.32 12.43
C VAL A 339 19.34 3.84 11.34
N GLU A 340 19.37 5.15 11.07
CA GLU A 340 18.53 5.82 10.08
C GLU A 340 19.37 6.42 8.95
N THR A 341 19.29 5.81 7.77
CA THR A 341 19.81 6.41 6.55
C THR A 341 18.81 7.43 6.01
N LYS A 342 19.26 8.65 5.73
CA LYS A 342 18.43 9.79 5.31
C LYS A 342 18.66 10.07 3.84
N ILE A 343 17.64 9.89 3.01
CA ILE A 343 17.74 10.00 1.55
C ILE A 343 16.88 11.18 1.04
N PRO A 344 17.49 12.25 0.51
CA PRO A 344 16.72 13.31 -0.15
C PRO A 344 16.12 12.80 -1.46
N VAL A 345 14.88 13.16 -1.73
CA VAL A 345 14.21 12.89 -3.01
C VAL A 345 13.71 14.19 -3.63
N SER A 346 14.16 14.44 -4.85
CA SER A 346 13.70 15.58 -5.67
C SER A 346 12.29 15.33 -6.21
N ALA A 347 11.32 15.34 -5.30
CA ALA A 347 9.90 15.20 -5.56
C ALA A 347 9.10 15.88 -4.43
N ASP A 348 7.83 16.18 -4.71
CA ASP A 348 6.87 16.62 -3.70
C ASP A 348 6.19 15.41 -3.00
N HIS A 349 5.44 15.67 -1.93
CA HIS A 349 4.79 14.67 -1.08
C HIS A 349 3.93 13.68 -1.85
N SER A 350 3.26 14.21 -2.87
CA SER A 350 2.33 13.45 -3.69
C SER A 350 3.07 12.60 -4.72
N GLN A 351 4.26 13.00 -5.18
CA GLN A 351 5.00 12.32 -6.24
C GLN A 351 6.13 11.41 -5.73
N ILE A 352 6.57 11.55 -4.47
CA ILE A 352 7.76 10.87 -3.92
C ILE A 352 7.75 9.33 -4.08
N VAL A 353 6.57 8.70 -4.15
CA VAL A 353 6.39 7.24 -4.33
C VAL A 353 5.96 6.82 -5.74
N LYS A 354 5.81 7.75 -6.67
CA LYS A 354 5.31 7.50 -8.02
C LYS A 354 6.46 7.31 -9.01
N LEU A 355 7.15 6.18 -8.87
CA LEU A 355 8.38 5.91 -9.62
C LEU A 355 8.07 5.39 -11.02
N ASP A 356 8.46 6.18 -12.04
CA ASP A 356 8.13 5.92 -13.45
C ASP A 356 9.06 4.94 -14.15
N SER A 357 10.29 4.81 -13.65
CA SER A 357 11.37 4.10 -14.34
C SER A 357 12.21 3.30 -13.37
N ARG A 358 12.61 2.10 -13.79
CA ARG A 358 13.61 1.27 -13.09
C ARG A 358 14.98 1.97 -13.01
N HIS A 359 15.21 3.00 -13.81
CA HIS A 359 16.42 3.81 -13.81
C HIS A 359 16.28 5.12 -13.01
N ALA A 360 15.13 5.37 -12.36
CA ALA A 360 14.99 6.50 -11.43
C ALA A 360 15.92 6.31 -10.23
N ASP A 361 16.55 7.38 -9.77
CA ASP A 361 17.51 7.32 -8.65
C ASP A 361 16.86 6.82 -7.36
N THR A 362 15.66 7.30 -7.04
CA THR A 362 14.87 6.82 -5.90
C THR A 362 14.62 5.32 -5.99
N TYR A 363 14.28 4.78 -7.17
CA TYR A 363 14.08 3.34 -7.33
C TYR A 363 15.39 2.56 -7.15
N LYS A 364 16.49 3.02 -7.77
CA LYS A 364 17.83 2.40 -7.63
C LYS A 364 18.28 2.34 -6.17
N THR A 365 18.03 3.40 -5.41
CA THR A 365 18.34 3.44 -3.97
C THR A 365 17.43 2.50 -3.18
N THR A 366 16.11 2.53 -3.43
CA THR A 366 15.15 1.61 -2.81
C THR A 366 15.52 0.15 -3.01
N ILE A 367 15.79 -0.24 -4.26
CA ILE A 367 16.09 -1.64 -4.56
C ILE A 367 17.45 -2.09 -4.01
N ARG A 368 18.44 -1.19 -3.94
CA ARG A 368 19.72 -1.46 -3.29
C ARG A 368 19.52 -1.88 -1.83
N TYR A 369 18.71 -1.13 -1.06
CA TYR A 369 18.46 -1.45 0.34
C TYR A 369 17.60 -2.71 0.51
N LEU A 370 16.56 -2.89 -0.31
CA LEU A 370 15.73 -4.10 -0.22
C LEU A 370 16.53 -5.37 -0.55
N LYS A 371 17.43 -5.33 -1.54
CA LYS A 371 18.35 -6.46 -1.84
C LYS A 371 19.30 -6.74 -0.68
N GLN A 372 19.81 -5.70 -0.04
CA GLN A 372 20.62 -5.86 1.17
C GLN A 372 19.80 -6.49 2.31
N PHE A 373 18.56 -6.05 2.51
CA PHE A 373 17.67 -6.61 3.52
C PHE A 373 17.40 -8.09 3.25
N GLU A 374 17.10 -8.48 2.02
CA GLU A 374 16.88 -9.89 1.64
C GLU A 374 18.09 -10.77 1.96
N GLN A 375 19.31 -10.26 1.74
CA GLN A 375 20.55 -10.98 2.01
C GLN A 375 20.83 -11.16 3.51
N ASP A 376 20.62 -10.10 4.31
CA ASP A 376 21.07 -10.06 5.70
C ASP A 376 19.99 -10.55 6.69
N ALA A 377 18.71 -10.40 6.34
CA ALA A 377 17.63 -10.53 7.33
C ALA A 377 17.46 -11.94 7.89
N LYS A 378 17.63 -12.99 7.08
CA LYS A 378 17.34 -14.38 7.50
C LYS A 378 18.05 -14.75 8.80
N LYS A 379 19.34 -14.43 8.91
CA LYS A 379 20.13 -14.72 10.13
C LYS A 379 19.64 -13.89 11.32
N VAL A 380 19.51 -12.57 11.13
CA VAL A 380 19.11 -11.64 12.20
C VAL A 380 17.74 -11.99 12.77
N ILE A 381 16.78 -12.31 11.90
CA ILE A 381 15.43 -12.68 12.33
C ILE A 381 15.45 -14.03 13.04
N SER A 382 16.18 -15.03 12.53
CA SER A 382 16.33 -16.30 13.23
C SER A 382 16.87 -16.12 14.65
N ASP A 383 17.89 -15.28 14.84
CA ASP A 383 18.48 -15.03 16.15
C ASP A 383 17.45 -14.41 17.12
N ARG A 384 16.57 -13.52 16.65
CA ARG A 384 15.51 -12.87 17.47
C ARG A 384 14.41 -13.82 17.95
N PHE A 385 14.19 -14.94 17.27
CA PHE A 385 13.21 -15.96 17.67
C PHE A 385 13.84 -17.11 18.48
N CYS A 386 15.18 -17.17 18.55
CA CYS A 386 15.89 -18.13 19.39
C CYS A 386 16.19 -17.61 20.81
N MET A 387 16.15 -16.29 21.01
CA MET A 387 16.23 -15.63 22.32
C MET A 387 14.86 -15.55 22.98
#